data_AF-A0A455U737-F1
#
_entry.id   AF-A0A455U737-F1
#
_cell.length_a   1.000
_cell.length_b   1.000
_cell.length_c   1.000
_cell.angle_alpha   90.00
_cell.angle_beta   90.00
_cell.angle_gamma   90.00
#
_symmetry.space_group_name_H-M   'P 1'
#
loop_
_entity.id
_entity.type
_entity.pdbx_description
1 polymer ?
#
loop_
_entity_poly.entity_id
_entity_poly.type
_entity_poly.pdbx_seq_one_letter_code
_entity_poly.pdbx_strand_id
1 'polypeptide(L)'
;MGLNIATGAALRAVQFDRPCFSHPDTGHDLASLVVPQWETLLNLAAGCYEMTGLGYLGTDMVLDRKYGPMLLELNARPGLAIQMTNGEGLRRRLDLIERQPDGVPPKQRVAFAQHHFARQSELVENPDTTSANA
;
A
#
# COMPACT_ATOMS: atom_id res chain seq x y z
N MET A 1 7.67 -3.55 3.60
CA MET A 1 7.06 -2.34 4.19
C MET A 1 5.70 -2.16 3.56
N GLY A 2 4.72 -1.71 4.34
CA GLY A 2 3.38 -1.39 3.88
C GLY A 2 3.21 0.12 3.79
N LEU A 3 2.34 0.56 2.90
CA LEU A 3 2.06 1.96 2.62
C LEU A 3 0.59 2.24 2.90
N ASN A 4 0.30 3.41 3.45
CA ASN A 4 -1.07 3.89 3.56
C ASN A 4 -1.61 4.14 2.14
N ILE A 5 -2.65 3.40 1.77
CA ILE A 5 -3.26 3.47 0.45
C ILE A 5 -3.80 4.88 0.13
N ALA A 6 -4.20 5.67 1.12
CA ALA A 6 -4.68 7.04 0.89
C ALA A 6 -3.55 8.01 0.54
N THR A 7 -2.38 7.88 1.17
CA THR A 7 -1.36 8.94 1.17
C THR A 7 -0.02 8.52 0.57
N GLY A 8 0.25 7.23 0.42
CA GLY A 8 1.56 6.71 0.03
C GLY A 8 2.62 6.82 1.12
N ALA A 9 2.24 7.22 2.34
CA ALA A 9 3.14 7.27 3.49
C ALA A 9 3.41 5.87 4.05
N ALA A 10 4.60 5.65 4.60
CA ALA A 10 4.93 4.40 5.25
C ALA A 10 4.01 4.11 6.45
N LEU A 11 3.50 2.89 6.51
CA LEU A 11 2.57 2.44 7.55
C LEU A 11 3.26 1.54 8.58
N ARG A 12 3.99 0.53 8.11
CA ARG A 12 4.69 -0.45 8.93
C ARG A 12 5.78 -1.09 8.10
N ALA A 13 6.90 -1.45 8.72
CA ALA A 13 7.90 -2.29 8.10
C ALA A 13 8.18 -3.51 8.98
N VAL A 14 8.48 -4.63 8.33
CA VAL A 14 8.76 -5.91 8.97
C VAL A 14 9.99 -6.49 8.28
N GLN A 15 10.92 -6.99 9.07
CA GLN A 15 12.11 -7.70 8.62
C GLN A 15 12.33 -8.89 9.56
N PHE A 16 12.53 -10.10 9.01
CA PHE A 16 12.64 -11.33 9.80
C PHE A 16 11.50 -11.49 10.82
N ASP A 17 10.26 -11.22 10.39
CA ASP A 17 9.04 -11.24 11.20
C ASP A 17 9.03 -10.28 12.41
N ARG A 18 9.94 -9.31 12.46
CA ARG A 18 10.04 -8.28 13.51
C ARG A 18 9.75 -6.89 12.95
N PRO A 19 9.10 -5.99 13.73
CA PRO A 19 8.97 -4.59 13.35
C PRO A 19 10.33 -3.97 13.05
N CYS A 20 10.36 -3.12 12.03
CA CYS A 20 11.55 -2.39 11.62
C CYS A 20 11.18 -0.92 11.40
N PHE A 21 12.04 0.00 11.88
CA PHE A 21 11.79 1.45 11.85
C PHE A 21 12.78 2.19 10.96
N SER A 22 13.92 1.57 10.63
CA SER A 22 14.97 2.16 9.81
C SER A 22 15.30 1.26 8.62
N HIS A 23 15.68 1.85 7.49
CA HIS A 23 16.06 1.09 6.32
C HIS A 23 17.32 0.24 6.61
N PRO A 24 17.33 -1.06 6.27
CA PRO A 24 18.43 -1.96 6.65
C PRO A 24 19.78 -1.55 6.04
N ASP A 25 19.76 -1.02 4.81
CA ASP A 25 21.01 -0.69 4.10
C ASP A 25 21.45 0.77 4.27
N THR A 26 20.53 1.70 4.51
CA THR A 26 20.82 3.16 4.51
C THR A 26 20.66 3.81 5.87
N GLY A 27 20.03 3.12 6.83
CA GLY A 27 19.72 3.66 8.16
C GLY A 27 18.68 4.77 8.17
N HIS A 28 18.09 5.13 7.02
CA HIS A 28 17.07 6.18 6.96
C HIS A 28 15.82 5.79 7.75
N ASP A 29 15.23 6.76 8.43
CA ASP A 29 13.96 6.58 9.12
C ASP A 29 12.83 6.28 8.11
N LEU A 30 12.21 5.12 8.26
CA LEU A 30 11.12 4.68 7.39
C LEU A 30 9.83 5.48 7.63
N ALA A 31 9.63 6.06 8.81
CA ALA A 31 8.43 6.85 9.11
C ALA A 31 8.35 8.11 8.22
N SER A 32 9.49 8.64 7.81
CA SER A 32 9.60 9.81 6.93
C SER A 32 9.28 9.52 5.45
N LEU A 33 9.17 8.25 5.06
CA LEU A 33 8.98 7.88 3.66
C LEU A 33 7.55 8.17 3.20
N VAL A 34 7.44 8.95 2.13
CA VAL A 34 6.20 9.16 1.39
C VAL A 34 6.49 8.96 -0.10
N VAL A 35 5.73 8.08 -0.74
CA VAL A 35 5.88 7.81 -2.17
C VAL A 35 5.28 8.97 -2.97
N PRO A 36 6.06 9.69 -3.80
CA PRO A 36 5.54 10.77 -4.63
C PRO A 36 4.67 10.20 -5.76
N GLN A 37 3.74 11.03 -6.27
CA GLN A 37 2.84 10.65 -7.38
C GLN A 37 2.01 9.39 -7.09
N TRP A 38 1.69 9.17 -5.81
CA TRP A 38 0.99 7.98 -5.32
C TRP A 38 -0.36 7.74 -6.01
N GLU A 39 -1.16 8.79 -6.20
CA GLU A 39 -2.45 8.66 -6.89
C GLU A 39 -2.27 8.18 -8.34
N THR A 40 -1.25 8.68 -9.05
CA THR A 40 -0.93 8.23 -10.41
C THR A 40 -0.53 6.75 -10.42
N LEU A 41 0.29 6.31 -9.46
CA LEU A 41 0.67 4.90 -9.30
C LEU A 41 -0.57 4.01 -9.07
N LEU A 42 -1.47 4.42 -8.17
CA LEU A 42 -2.69 3.65 -7.89
C LEU A 42 -3.61 3.57 -9.11
N ASN A 43 -3.78 4.67 -9.84
CA ASN A 43 -4.60 4.70 -11.05
C ASN A 43 -4.02 3.82 -12.17
N LEU A 44 -2.70 3.83 -12.35
CA LEU A 44 -2.01 2.92 -13.26
C LEU A 44 -2.23 1.46 -12.86
N ALA A 45 -2.00 1.13 -11.58
CA ALA A 45 -2.19 -0.22 -11.07
C ALA A 45 -3.63 -0.71 -11.23
N ALA A 46 -4.62 0.11 -10.88
CA ALA A 46 -6.03 -0.21 -11.05
C ALA A 46 -6.43 -0.37 -12.53
N GLY A 47 -5.80 0.37 -13.43
CA GLY A 47 -6.00 0.25 -14.88
C GLY A 47 -5.45 -1.05 -15.47
N CYS A 48 -4.46 -1.69 -14.83
CA CYS A 48 -3.91 -2.96 -15.28
C CYS A 48 -4.94 -4.11 -15.25
N TYR A 49 -5.96 -4.00 -14.40
CA TYR A 49 -7.10 -4.90 -14.40
C TYR A 49 -7.83 -4.89 -15.76
N GLU A 50 -8.08 -3.72 -16.32
CA GLU A 50 -8.82 -3.57 -17.59
C GLU A 50 -8.06 -4.21 -18.77
N MET A 51 -6.73 -4.23 -18.69
CA MET A 51 -5.87 -4.81 -19.73
C MET A 51 -5.78 -6.33 -19.67
N THR A 52 -6.01 -6.93 -18.49
CA THR A 52 -5.71 -8.35 -18.25
C THR A 52 -6.93 -9.19 -17.93
N GLY A 53 -7.99 -8.61 -17.38
CA GLY A 53 -9.17 -9.33 -16.90
C GLY A 53 -8.89 -10.27 -15.72
N LEU A 54 -7.72 -10.15 -15.07
CA LEU A 54 -7.36 -11.00 -13.93
C LEU A 54 -8.04 -10.50 -12.66
N GLY A 55 -8.81 -11.36 -11.99
CA GLY A 55 -9.58 -10.98 -10.79
C GLY A 55 -8.71 -10.53 -9.60
N TYR A 56 -7.55 -11.14 -9.41
CA TYR A 56 -6.56 -10.74 -8.41
C TYR A 56 -5.17 -10.67 -9.07
N LEU A 57 -4.53 -9.52 -8.97
CA LEU A 57 -3.24 -9.27 -9.60
C LEU A 57 -2.36 -8.39 -8.70
N GLY A 58 -1.04 -8.60 -8.80
CA GLY A 58 -0.03 -7.70 -8.27
C GLY A 58 0.56 -6.87 -9.41
N THR A 59 0.87 -5.61 -9.13
CA THR A 59 1.55 -4.71 -10.07
C THR A 59 2.86 -4.24 -9.46
N ASP A 60 3.95 -4.45 -10.18
CA ASP A 60 5.24 -3.89 -9.80
C ASP A 60 5.44 -2.59 -10.55
N MET A 61 5.59 -1.51 -9.79
CA MET A 61 5.62 -0.14 -10.30
C MET A 61 6.99 0.47 -10.05
N VAL A 62 7.45 1.32 -10.97
CA VAL A 62 8.68 2.09 -10.84
C VAL A 62 8.38 3.59 -10.95
N LEU A 63 9.10 4.39 -10.18
CA LEU A 63 9.12 5.85 -10.31
C LEU A 63 10.41 6.25 -11.03
N ASP A 64 10.32 6.42 -12.35
CA ASP A 64 11.45 6.90 -13.14
C ASP A 64 11.61 8.42 -13.03
N ARG A 65 12.86 8.89 -13.05
CA ARG A 65 13.18 10.32 -12.92
C ARG A 65 12.69 11.15 -14.10
N LYS A 66 12.69 10.59 -15.31
CA LYS A 66 12.35 11.28 -16.56
C LYS A 66 10.91 10.99 -16.99
N TYR A 67 10.48 9.73 -16.84
CA TYR A 67 9.21 9.24 -17.35
C TYR A 67 8.11 9.15 -16.27
N GLY A 68 8.46 9.33 -14.99
CA GLY A 68 7.52 9.29 -13.89
C GLY A 68 7.06 7.86 -13.54
N PRO A 69 5.83 7.70 -13.00
CA PRO A 69 5.24 6.41 -12.68
C PRO A 69 5.11 5.51 -13.90
N MET A 70 5.66 4.30 -13.83
CA MET A 70 5.61 3.30 -14.89
C MET A 70 5.30 1.92 -14.32
N LEU A 71 4.61 1.11 -15.12
CA LEU A 71 4.40 -0.31 -14.87
C LEU A 71 5.66 -1.08 -15.31
N LEU A 72 6.17 -1.95 -14.42
CA LEU A 72 7.32 -2.81 -14.70
C LEU A 72 6.87 -4.25 -14.97
N GLU A 73 6.02 -4.81 -14.10
CA GLU A 73 5.57 -6.20 -14.19
C GLU A 73 4.14 -6.37 -13.68
N LEU A 74 3.43 -7.35 -14.25
CA LEU A 74 2.13 -7.80 -13.78
C LEU A 74 2.21 -9.25 -13.31
N ASN A 75 1.76 -9.46 -12.08
CA ASN A 75 1.80 -10.75 -11.39
C ASN A 75 0.38 -11.29 -11.21
N ALA A 76 0.03 -12.38 -11.91
CA ALA A 76 -1.30 -13.00 -11.80
C ALA A 76 -1.53 -13.76 -10.49
N ARG A 77 -0.46 -13.99 -9.70
CA ARG A 77 -0.50 -14.72 -8.41
C ARG A 77 0.49 -14.10 -7.43
N PRO A 78 0.25 -12.86 -6.96
CA PRO A 78 1.16 -12.23 -6.03
C PRO A 78 1.14 -12.98 -4.69
N GLY A 79 2.31 -13.09 -4.06
CA GLY A 79 2.43 -13.67 -2.72
C GLY A 79 1.74 -12.81 -1.66
N LEU A 80 1.19 -13.47 -0.63
CA LEU A 80 0.49 -12.77 0.47
C LEU A 80 1.42 -12.31 1.61
N ALA A 81 2.67 -12.75 1.62
CA ALA A 81 3.60 -12.44 2.71
C ALA A 81 3.78 -10.92 2.94
N ILE A 82 3.74 -10.12 1.87
CA ILE A 82 3.87 -8.66 1.98
C ILE A 82 2.71 -8.02 2.75
N GLN A 83 1.54 -8.68 2.81
CA GLN A 83 0.37 -8.21 3.55
C GLN A 83 0.60 -8.12 5.06
N MET A 84 1.61 -8.82 5.60
CA MET A 84 2.03 -8.66 7.01
C MET A 84 2.36 -7.22 7.35
N THR A 85 2.85 -6.46 6.36
CA THR A 85 3.21 -5.05 6.54
C THR A 85 2.01 -4.10 6.40
N ASN A 86 0.83 -4.59 6.01
CA ASN A 86 -0.40 -3.81 6.09
C ASN A 86 -1.00 -3.79 7.50
N GLY A 87 -0.56 -4.67 8.41
CA GLY A 87 -1.01 -4.71 9.81
C GLY A 87 -2.50 -5.04 10.01
N GLU A 88 -3.20 -5.48 8.97
CA GLU A 88 -4.63 -5.78 8.99
C GLU A 88 -4.96 -6.97 8.07
N GLY A 89 -5.96 -7.78 8.46
CA GLY A 89 -6.42 -8.91 7.65
C GLY A 89 -7.22 -8.48 6.41
N LEU A 90 -7.11 -9.24 5.32
CA LEU A 90 -7.76 -8.92 4.05
C LEU A 90 -9.28 -9.13 4.05
N ARG A 91 -9.81 -10.04 4.88
CA ARG A 91 -11.20 -10.52 4.78
C ARG A 91 -12.23 -9.38 4.74
N ARG A 92 -12.18 -8.45 5.70
CA ARG A 92 -13.16 -7.35 5.76
C ARG A 92 -13.07 -6.42 4.55
N ARG A 93 -11.87 -6.23 4.00
CA ARG A 93 -11.67 -5.40 2.80
C ARG A 93 -12.26 -6.08 1.57
N LEU A 94 -12.05 -7.40 1.45
CA LEU A 94 -12.67 -8.20 0.40
C LEU A 94 -14.20 -8.18 0.49
N ASP A 95 -14.77 -8.38 1.69
CA ASP A 95 -16.22 -8.31 1.91
C ASP A 95 -16.82 -6.94 1.51
N LEU A 96 -16.04 -5.85 1.60
CA LEU A 96 -16.45 -4.51 1.16
C LEU A 96 -16.32 -4.32 -0.36
N ILE A 97 -15.27 -4.88 -0.96
CA ILE A 97 -15.01 -4.84 -2.41
C ILE A 97 -16.07 -5.66 -3.16
N GLU A 98 -16.42 -6.85 -2.67
CA GLU A 98 -17.42 -7.74 -3.28
C GLU A 98 -18.83 -7.14 -3.32
N ARG A 99 -19.09 -6.08 -2.54
CA ARG A 99 -20.36 -5.33 -2.55
C ARG A 99 -20.38 -4.18 -3.56
N GLN A 100 -19.24 -3.85 -4.16
CA GLN A 100 -19.17 -2.79 -5.16
C GLN A 100 -19.76 -3.27 -6.49
N PRO A 101 -20.40 -2.38 -7.25
CA PRO A 101 -20.92 -2.74 -8.57
C PRO A 101 -19.77 -3.04 -9.54
N ASP A 102 -20.06 -3.85 -10.56
CA ASP A 102 -19.15 -4.09 -11.67
C ASP A 102 -18.99 -2.85 -12.56
N GLY A 103 -17.91 -2.80 -13.35
CA GLY A 103 -17.69 -1.75 -14.35
C GLY A 103 -17.34 -0.37 -13.77
N VAL A 104 -17.02 -0.28 -12.48
CA VAL A 104 -16.60 0.98 -11.84
C VAL A 104 -15.24 1.42 -12.39
N PRO A 105 -15.11 2.67 -12.90
CA PRO A 105 -13.87 3.16 -13.48
C PRO A 105 -12.69 3.10 -12.48
N PRO A 106 -11.45 2.84 -12.95
CA PRO A 106 -10.26 2.71 -12.09
C PRO A 106 -10.11 3.83 -11.04
N LYS A 107 -10.32 5.09 -11.45
CA LYS A 107 -10.23 6.26 -10.55
C LYS A 107 -11.22 6.18 -9.37
N GLN A 108 -12.44 5.71 -9.62
CA GLN A 108 -13.45 5.58 -8.57
C GLN A 108 -13.12 4.40 -7.64
N ARG A 109 -12.59 3.29 -8.17
CA ARG A 109 -12.09 2.17 -7.37
C ARG A 109 -10.92 2.58 -6.47
N VAL A 110 -10.01 3.40 -6.99
CA VAL A 110 -8.91 4.00 -6.21
C VAL A 110 -9.48 4.90 -5.11
N ALA A 111 -10.36 5.83 -5.43
CA ALA A 111 -10.98 6.72 -4.44
C ALA A 111 -11.71 5.94 -3.33
N PHE A 112 -12.45 4.89 -3.70
CA PHE A 112 -13.10 3.98 -2.74
C PHE A 112 -12.07 3.35 -1.79
N ALA A 113 -10.98 2.77 -2.34
CA ALA A 113 -9.94 2.16 -1.53
C ALA A 113 -9.23 3.17 -0.62
N GLN A 114 -8.94 4.36 -1.12
CA GLN A 114 -8.34 5.45 -0.34
C GLN A 114 -9.25 5.89 0.81
N HIS A 115 -10.55 5.99 0.58
CA HIS A 115 -11.50 6.38 1.61
C HIS A 115 -11.69 5.29 2.69
N HIS A 116 -11.88 4.04 2.28
CA HIS A 116 -12.27 2.96 3.19
C HIS A 116 -11.09 2.22 3.84
N PHE A 117 -9.91 2.24 3.22
CA PHE A 117 -8.77 1.41 3.65
C PHE A 117 -7.55 2.23 4.11
N ALA A 118 -7.72 3.55 4.25
CA ALA A 118 -6.75 4.41 4.92
C ALA A 118 -6.46 3.92 6.34
N ARG A 119 -5.21 4.09 6.78
CA ARG A 119 -4.78 3.71 8.13
C ARG A 119 -3.78 4.71 8.69
N GLN A 120 -3.74 4.82 10.01
CA GLN A 120 -2.66 5.54 10.69
C GLN A 120 -1.37 4.73 10.64
N SER A 121 -0.23 5.42 10.54
CA SER A 121 1.08 4.79 10.54
C SER A 121 1.39 4.22 11.93
N GLU A 122 1.90 3.00 11.97
CA GLU A 122 2.46 2.35 13.16
C GLU A 122 3.96 2.68 13.34
N LEU A 123 4.56 3.42 12.39
CA LEU A 123 5.97 3.83 12.45
C LEU A 123 6.17 5.19 13.12
N VAL A 124 5.10 5.98 13.29
CA VAL A 124 5.14 7.25 14.01
C VAL A 124 4.78 6.95 15.47
N GLU A 125 5.65 7.32 16.41
CA GLU A 125 5.34 7.18 17.83
C GLU A 125 4.06 7.95 18.18
N ASN A 126 3.13 7.27 18.85
CA ASN A 126 1.97 7.94 19.41
C ASN A 126 2.46 8.74 20.63
N PRO A 127 2.29 10.07 20.68
CA PRO A 127 2.76 10.89 21.80
C PRO A 127 2.14 10.49 23.15
N ASP A 128 1.05 9.72 23.15
CA ASP A 128 0.37 9.22 24.35
C ASP A 128 0.96 7.92 24.94
N THR A 129 2.00 7.33 24.32
CA THR A 129 2.56 6.05 24.78
C THR A 129 3.72 6.18 25.77
N THR A 130 4.14 7.40 26.11
CA THR A 130 5.33 7.66 26.97
C THR A 130 5.00 7.86 28.45
N SER A 131 3.92 7.28 28.99
CA SER A 131 3.58 7.35 30.43
C SER A 131 3.11 6.04 31.06
N ALA A 132 3.58 4.89 30.59
CA ALA A 132 3.31 3.61 31.25
C ALA A 132 4.56 2.73 31.27
N ASN A 133 5.59 3.18 32.00
CA ASN A 133 6.60 2.35 32.68
C ASN A 133 7.60 3.29 33.37
N ALA A 134 7.23 3.76 34.57
CA ALA A 134 8.13 4.31 35.58
C ALA A 134 7.71 3.75 36.94
#